data_AF-A0A9J6D8V2-F1
#
_entry.id   AF-A0A9J6D8V2-F1
#
_cell.length_a   1.000
_cell.length_b   1.000
_cell.length_c   1.000
_cell.angle_alpha   90.00
_cell.angle_beta   90.00
_cell.angle_gamma   90.00
#
_symmetry.space_group_name_H-M   'P 1'
#
loop_
_entity.id
_entity.type
_entity.pdbx_description
1 polymer ?
#
loop_
_entity_poly.entity_id
_entity_poly.type
_entity_poly.pdbx_seq_one_letter_code
_entity_poly.pdbx_strand_id
1 'polypeptide(L)'
;MTPRGHVSRRWIGLKPRRGGLVAKLVLDDISLMHLEFLRSVLASYIESYWVVACSLFKLVGTPMEERIFFQEIQKVAQDKLQEGTLYYEESFAADTLHNAVQLYEQWGIVEHHTQDCIRVLYLNEQWNVDEAINSVISFVGQFRQ
;
A
#
# COMPACT_ATOMS: atom_id res chain seq x y z
N MET A 1 16.64 -28.49 60.20
CA MET A 1 15.56 -29.34 59.67
C MET A 1 15.19 -28.85 58.28
N THR A 2 15.53 -29.64 57.26
CA THR A 2 14.97 -29.57 55.89
C THR A 2 13.87 -30.62 55.76
N PRO A 3 12.94 -30.44 54.81
CA PRO A 3 12.88 -31.39 53.69
C PRO A 3 12.70 -30.65 52.36
N ARG A 4 13.62 -30.77 51.39
CA ARG A 4 13.68 -31.76 50.30
C ARG A 4 12.34 -32.06 49.61
N GLY A 5 12.18 -31.47 48.43
CA GLY A 5 11.31 -31.95 47.35
C GLY A 5 12.01 -31.79 45.99
N HIS A 6 12.74 -32.81 45.56
CA HIS A 6 12.95 -33.12 44.13
C HIS A 6 11.69 -33.91 43.68
N VAL A 7 11.17 -33.88 42.46
CA VAL A 7 11.66 -34.27 41.11
C VAL A 7 10.51 -33.80 40.17
N SER A 8 10.63 -33.27 38.95
CA SER A 8 11.04 -33.97 37.73
C SER A 8 10.89 -33.03 36.53
N ARG A 9 11.78 -33.21 35.55
CA ARG A 9 11.92 -32.43 34.33
C ARG A 9 10.84 -32.78 33.30
N ARG A 10 10.46 -31.81 32.47
CA ARG A 10 10.28 -32.09 31.03
C ARG A 10 10.83 -30.92 30.21
N TRP A 11 12.08 -31.08 29.80
CA TRP A 11 12.69 -30.28 28.75
C TRP A 11 12.05 -30.67 27.42
N ILE A 12 11.36 -29.73 26.77
CA ILE A 12 11.07 -29.83 25.34
C ILE A 12 12.13 -28.98 24.67
N GLY A 13 13.22 -29.63 24.27
CA GLY A 13 14.33 -28.98 23.59
C GLY A 13 13.92 -28.55 22.18
N LEU A 14 13.68 -27.26 22.00
CA LEU A 14 13.85 -26.61 20.70
C LEU A 14 15.26 -26.02 20.67
N LYS A 15 16.19 -26.74 20.03
CA LYS A 15 17.53 -26.21 19.72
C LYS A 15 17.36 -24.93 18.89
N PRO A 16 17.92 -23.78 19.31
CA PRO A 16 17.99 -22.62 18.43
C PRO A 16 19.01 -22.93 17.34
N ARG A 17 18.53 -23.02 16.09
CA ARG A 17 19.39 -23.06 14.91
C ARG A 17 19.96 -21.65 14.71
N ARG A 18 21.29 -21.55 14.82
CA ARG A 18 22.19 -20.52 14.26
C ARG A 18 21.69 -19.07 14.28
N GLY A 19 22.13 -18.32 15.30
CA GLY A 19 22.81 -17.04 15.11
C GLY A 19 22.10 -15.91 14.34
N GLY A 20 20.78 -15.81 14.42
CA GLY A 20 20.09 -14.57 14.07
C GLY A 20 20.28 -13.55 15.19
N LEU A 21 21.16 -12.57 15.01
CA LEU A 21 21.13 -11.34 15.81
C LEU A 21 19.74 -10.73 15.61
N VAL A 22 18.87 -10.89 16.60
CA VAL A 22 17.64 -10.08 16.68
C VAL A 22 18.12 -8.69 17.10
N ALA A 23 18.41 -7.85 16.11
CA ALA A 23 18.73 -6.45 16.36
C ALA A 23 17.50 -5.80 16.97
N LYS A 24 17.56 -5.51 18.28
CA LYS A 24 16.56 -4.70 18.94
C LYS A 24 16.82 -3.26 18.53
N LEU A 25 15.99 -2.72 17.63
CA LEU A 25 16.06 -1.32 17.26
C LEU A 25 15.69 -0.50 18.50
N VAL A 26 16.66 0.21 19.07
CA VAL A 26 16.41 1.19 20.12
C VAL A 26 16.26 2.52 19.41
N LEU A 27 15.02 3.01 19.33
CA LEU A 27 14.75 4.35 18.81
C LEU A 27 14.97 5.34 19.95
N ASP A 28 15.91 6.26 19.76
CA ASP A 28 16.04 7.44 20.62
C ASP A 28 15.03 8.52 20.18
N ASP A 29 14.87 9.56 21.01
CA ASP A 29 13.90 10.63 20.76
C ASP A 29 14.14 11.35 19.43
N ILE A 30 15.40 11.46 19.00
CA ILE A 30 15.79 12.07 17.73
C ILE A 30 15.33 11.20 16.56
N SER A 31 15.55 9.89 16.65
CA SER A 31 15.13 8.91 15.63
C SER A 31 13.61 8.85 15.52
N LEU A 32 12.88 8.94 16.64
CA LEU A 32 11.42 9.05 16.65
C LEU A 32 10.95 10.33 15.95
N MET A 33 11.54 11.48 16.28
CA MET A 33 11.20 12.75 15.65
C MET A 33 11.43 12.73 14.13
N HIS A 34 12.55 12.16 13.66
CA HIS A 34 12.79 12.01 12.23
C HIS A 34 11.78 11.08 11.56
N LEU A 35 11.40 9.98 12.22
CA LEU A 35 10.40 9.07 11.69
C LEU A 35 9.03 9.74 11.58
N GLU A 36 8.63 10.53 12.59
CA GLU A 36 7.39 11.31 12.57
C GLU A 36 7.39 12.35 11.46
N PHE A 37 8.50 13.05 11.26
CA PHE A 37 8.66 13.99 10.15
C PHE A 37 8.52 13.27 8.80
N LEU A 38 9.27 12.18 8.57
CA LEU A 38 9.17 11.41 7.33
C LEU A 38 7.76 10.88 7.09
N ARG A 39 7.09 10.40 8.15
CA ARG A 39 5.70 9.95 8.08
C ARG A 39 4.78 11.09 7.61
N SER A 40 4.93 12.29 8.17
CA SER A 40 4.11 13.45 7.77
C SER A 40 4.30 13.83 6.30
N VAL A 41 5.52 13.72 5.77
CA VAL A 41 5.82 14.01 4.37
C VAL A 41 5.27 12.92 3.46
N LEU A 42 5.42 11.64 3.83
CA LEU A 42 5.01 10.50 3.01
C LEU A 42 3.50 10.23 3.05
N ALA A 43 2.80 10.67 4.09
CA ALA A 43 1.37 10.38 4.28
C ALA A 43 0.52 10.81 3.07
N SER A 44 0.73 12.02 2.54
CA SER A 44 0.00 12.52 1.35
C SER A 44 0.29 11.69 0.10
N TYR A 45 1.54 11.25 -0.09
CA TYR A 45 1.89 10.36 -1.20
C TYR A 45 1.20 9.01 -1.06
N ILE A 46 1.19 8.42 0.13
CA ILE A 46 0.52 7.13 0.36
C ILE A 46 -1.00 7.26 0.10
N GLU A 47 -1.61 8.39 0.47
CA GLU A 47 -3.01 8.67 0.14
C GLU A 47 -3.24 8.78 -1.36
N SER A 48 -2.40 9.48 -2.12
CA SER A 48 -2.48 9.51 -3.59
C SER A 48 -2.46 8.11 -4.19
N TYR A 49 -1.55 7.25 -3.71
CA TYR A 49 -1.40 5.90 -4.24
C TYR A 49 -2.61 5.05 -3.90
N TRP A 50 -3.14 5.20 -2.69
CA TRP A 50 -4.37 4.55 -2.27
C TRP A 50 -5.60 4.99 -3.08
N VAL A 51 -5.73 6.28 -3.38
CA VAL A 51 -6.79 6.80 -4.26
C VAL A 51 -6.71 6.16 -5.64
N VAL A 52 -5.52 6.11 -6.24
CA VAL A 52 -5.35 5.46 -7.55
C VAL A 52 -5.69 3.98 -7.47
N ALA A 53 -5.36 3.28 -6.37
CA ALA A 53 -5.79 1.90 -6.15
C ALA A 53 -7.32 1.78 -6.12
N CYS A 54 -8.01 2.69 -5.44
CA CYS A 54 -9.48 2.73 -5.44
C CYS A 54 -10.05 2.96 -6.85
N SER A 55 -9.38 3.78 -7.66
CA SER A 55 -9.80 4.04 -9.04
C SER A 55 -9.62 2.83 -9.96
N LEU A 56 -8.78 1.85 -9.64
CA LEU A 56 -8.59 0.64 -10.47
C LEU A 56 -9.89 -0.14 -10.71
N PHE A 57 -10.89 -0.03 -9.84
CA PHE A 57 -12.22 -0.59 -10.09
C PHE A 57 -12.84 -0.14 -11.41
N LYS A 58 -12.48 1.05 -11.89
CA LYS A 58 -12.96 1.60 -13.17
C LYS A 58 -12.42 0.86 -14.39
N LEU A 59 -11.36 0.06 -14.21
CA LEU A 59 -10.74 -0.75 -15.25
C LEU A 59 -11.21 -2.21 -15.21
N VAL A 60 -12.02 -2.61 -14.23
CA VAL A 60 -12.53 -3.99 -14.13
C VAL A 60 -13.49 -4.28 -15.27
N GLY A 61 -13.14 -5.26 -16.09
CA GLY A 61 -13.90 -5.69 -17.26
C GLY A 61 -13.86 -4.72 -18.44
N THR A 62 -13.20 -3.56 -18.32
CA THR A 62 -13.22 -2.52 -19.36
C THR A 62 -11.88 -1.80 -19.51
N PRO A 63 -11.28 -1.79 -20.71
CA PRO A 63 -10.16 -0.90 -21.00
C PRO A 63 -10.62 0.57 -21.02
N MET A 64 -9.74 1.49 -20.69
CA MET A 64 -10.03 2.92 -20.62
C MET A 64 -8.86 3.76 -21.12
N GLU A 65 -9.14 4.82 -21.87
CA GLU A 65 -8.11 5.80 -22.21
C GLU A 65 -7.51 6.41 -20.94
N GLU A 66 -6.18 6.55 -20.91
CA GLU A 66 -5.46 7.10 -19.76
C GLU A 66 -6.05 8.45 -19.34
N ARG A 67 -6.32 9.34 -20.29
CA ARG A 67 -6.90 10.65 -20.01
C ARG A 67 -8.24 10.56 -19.27
N ILE A 68 -9.11 9.62 -19.67
CA ILE A 68 -10.41 9.40 -19.02
C ILE A 68 -10.20 8.77 -17.64
N PHE A 69 -9.25 7.84 -17.52
CA PHE A 69 -8.90 7.24 -16.24
C PHE A 69 -8.42 8.28 -15.22
N PHE A 70 -7.61 9.26 -15.63
CA PHE A 70 -7.22 10.38 -14.75
C PHE A 70 -8.38 11.25 -14.30
N GLN A 71 -9.41 11.41 -15.12
CA GLN A 71 -10.64 12.10 -14.70
C GLN A 71 -11.41 11.30 -13.64
N GLU A 72 -11.48 9.97 -13.81
CA GLU A 72 -12.08 9.09 -12.80
C GLU A 72 -11.26 9.07 -11.50
N ILE A 73 -9.93 9.14 -11.56
CA ILE A 73 -9.06 9.30 -10.39
C ILE A 73 -9.41 10.59 -9.64
N GLN A 74 -9.52 11.72 -10.35
CA GLN A 74 -9.87 13.00 -9.74
C GLN A 74 -11.25 12.95 -9.08
N LYS A 75 -12.23 12.29 -9.72
CA LYS A 75 -13.56 12.12 -9.16
C LYS A 75 -13.53 11.27 -7.89
N VAL A 76 -12.86 10.13 -7.91
CA VAL A 76 -12.69 9.27 -6.72
C VAL A 76 -12.00 10.04 -5.59
N ALA A 77 -10.97 10.82 -5.90
CA ALA A 77 -10.28 11.64 -4.92
C ALA A 77 -11.22 12.68 -4.27
N GLN A 78 -12.05 13.35 -5.07
CA GLN A 78 -13.06 14.31 -4.58
C GLN A 78 -14.12 13.63 -3.71
N ASP A 79 -14.64 12.48 -4.14
CA ASP A 79 -15.62 11.71 -3.37
C ASP A 79 -15.02 11.30 -2.01
N LYS A 80 -13.76 10.82 -1.99
CA LYS A 80 -13.07 10.42 -0.76
C LYS A 80 -12.77 11.57 0.19
N LEU A 81 -12.48 12.75 -0.35
CA LEU A 81 -12.32 13.97 0.43
C LEU A 81 -13.65 14.40 1.07
N GLN A 82 -14.76 14.36 0.31
CA GLN A 82 -16.10 14.67 0.83
C GLN A 82 -16.56 13.67 1.90
N GLU A 83 -16.20 12.39 1.75
CA GLU A 83 -16.45 11.34 2.75
C GLU A 83 -15.57 11.48 4.01
N GLY A 84 -14.57 12.38 4.02
CA GLY A 84 -13.62 12.53 5.11
C GLY A 84 -12.65 11.36 5.26
N THR A 85 -12.48 10.57 4.19
CA THR A 85 -11.59 9.40 4.15
C THR A 85 -10.24 9.71 3.51
N LEU A 86 -10.02 10.95 3.09
CA LEU A 86 -8.77 11.49 2.57
C LEU A 86 -8.49 12.80 3.31
N TYR A 87 -7.25 12.98 3.78
CA TYR A 87 -6.92 14.03 4.74
C TYR A 87 -6.06 15.15 4.15
N TYR A 88 -5.36 14.89 3.05
CA TYR A 88 -4.42 15.84 2.45
C TYR A 88 -4.87 16.29 1.06
N GLU A 89 -5.07 17.59 0.85
CA GLU A 89 -5.38 18.16 -0.47
C GLU A 89 -4.18 18.04 -1.43
N GLU A 90 -2.97 17.85 -0.91
CA GLU A 90 -1.76 17.59 -1.69
C GLU A 90 -1.80 16.21 -2.36
N SER A 91 -2.66 15.30 -1.91
CA SER A 91 -2.83 13.97 -2.49
C SER A 91 -3.35 13.99 -3.94
N PHE A 92 -3.75 15.15 -4.44
CA PHE A 92 -4.28 15.37 -5.79
C PHE A 92 -3.22 15.77 -6.82
N ALA A 93 -1.95 15.92 -6.40
CA ALA A 93 -0.88 16.34 -7.29
C ALA A 93 -0.77 15.41 -8.52
N ALA A 94 -0.87 15.97 -9.72
CA ALA A 94 -0.92 15.22 -10.97
C ALA A 94 0.28 14.28 -11.16
N ASP A 95 1.49 14.77 -10.85
CA ASP A 95 2.72 13.97 -10.94
C ASP A 95 2.67 12.76 -10.00
N THR A 96 2.13 12.94 -8.79
CA THR A 96 2.00 11.85 -7.80
C THR A 96 1.00 10.79 -8.26
N LEU A 97 -0.13 11.21 -8.85
CA LEU A 97 -1.12 10.30 -9.41
C LEU A 97 -0.54 9.54 -10.62
N HIS A 98 0.24 10.20 -11.49
CA HIS A 98 0.97 9.54 -12.58
C HIS A 98 1.98 8.52 -12.06
N ASN A 99 2.76 8.87 -11.06
CA ASN A 99 3.72 7.94 -10.44
C ASN A 99 3.03 6.72 -9.84
N ALA A 100 1.84 6.90 -9.23
CA ALA A 100 1.06 5.79 -8.70
C ALA A 100 0.56 4.85 -9.82
N VAL A 101 0.05 5.38 -10.93
CA VAL A 101 -0.34 4.56 -12.09
C VAL A 101 0.86 3.77 -12.62
N GLN A 102 2.00 4.43 -12.79
CA GLN A 102 3.24 3.78 -13.23
C GLN A 102 3.70 2.68 -12.27
N LEU A 103 3.54 2.87 -10.96
CA LEU A 103 3.84 1.84 -9.96
C LEU A 103 2.95 0.60 -10.19
N TYR A 104 1.65 0.79 -10.41
CA TYR A 104 0.75 -0.34 -10.64
C TYR A 104 1.02 -1.07 -11.95
N GLU A 105 1.59 -0.39 -12.95
CA GLU A 105 2.11 -1.05 -14.15
C GLU A 105 3.38 -1.86 -13.87
N GLN A 106 4.31 -1.30 -13.10
CA GLN A 106 5.52 -2.01 -12.68
C GLN A 106 5.21 -3.26 -11.84
N TRP A 107 4.12 -3.22 -11.07
CA TRP A 107 3.62 -4.37 -10.30
C TRP A 107 2.86 -5.38 -11.17
N GLY A 108 2.63 -5.09 -12.45
CA GLY A 108 1.89 -5.96 -13.38
C GLY A 108 0.39 -6.04 -13.06
N ILE A 109 -0.15 -5.03 -12.37
CA ILE A 109 -1.59 -4.90 -12.09
C ILE A 109 -2.28 -4.24 -13.27
N VAL A 110 -1.72 -3.14 -13.74
CA VAL A 110 -2.18 -2.39 -14.90
C VAL A 110 -1.28 -2.73 -16.09
N GLU A 111 -1.88 -2.90 -17.25
CA GLU A 111 -1.19 -2.96 -18.52
C GLU A 111 -1.70 -1.84 -19.42
N HIS A 112 -0.93 -1.55 -20.47
CA HIS A 112 -1.34 -0.58 -21.45
C HIS A 112 -1.01 -1.03 -22.87
N HIS A 113 -1.71 -0.45 -23.82
CA HIS A 113 -1.31 -0.44 -25.21
C HIS A 113 -1.51 0.97 -25.77
N THR A 114 -0.87 1.25 -26.90
CA THR A 114 -1.04 2.51 -27.62
C THR A 114 -1.79 2.23 -28.91
N GLN A 115 -2.93 2.90 -29.09
CA GLN A 115 -3.74 2.87 -30.30
C GLN A 115 -3.94 4.30 -30.78
N ASP A 116 -3.60 4.61 -32.03
CA ASP A 116 -3.78 5.95 -32.62
C ASP A 116 -3.17 7.09 -31.78
N CYS A 117 -1.98 6.85 -31.20
CA CYS A 117 -1.28 7.75 -30.26
C CYS A 117 -2.02 7.99 -28.93
N ILE A 118 -3.07 7.24 -28.65
CA ILE A 118 -3.82 7.25 -27.39
C ILE A 118 -3.36 6.05 -26.56
N ARG A 119 -2.99 6.32 -25.31
CA ARG A 119 -2.65 5.28 -24.34
C ARG A 119 -3.91 4.76 -23.68
N VAL A 120 -4.15 3.47 -23.80
CA VAL A 120 -5.31 2.77 -23.24
C VAL A 120 -4.82 1.84 -22.15
N LEU A 121 -5.36 2.01 -20.94
CA LEU A 121 -5.07 1.25 -19.73
C LEU A 121 -6.11 0.14 -19.55
N TYR A 122 -5.68 -1.00 -19.02
CA TYR A 122 -6.54 -2.11 -18.66
C TYR A 122 -5.90 -2.93 -17.53
N LEU A 123 -6.68 -3.72 -16.81
CA LEU A 123 -6.14 -4.63 -15.80
C LEU A 123 -5.57 -5.88 -16.46
N ASN A 124 -4.43 -6.36 -15.96
CA ASN A 124 -3.95 -7.69 -16.28
C ASN A 124 -4.98 -8.74 -15.83
N GLU A 125 -5.06 -9.86 -16.56
CA GLU A 125 -6.08 -10.91 -16.40
C GLU A 125 -6.26 -11.37 -14.94
N GLN A 126 -5.17 -11.56 -14.19
CA GLN A 126 -5.23 -12.01 -12.79
C GLN A 126 -5.79 -10.97 -11.81
N TRP A 127 -5.77 -9.69 -12.20
CA TRP A 127 -6.25 -8.56 -11.41
C TRP A 127 -7.60 -8.03 -11.86
N ASN A 128 -8.12 -8.52 -12.99
CA ASN A 128 -9.35 -8.04 -13.64
C ASN A 128 -10.64 -8.57 -12.97
N VAL A 129 -10.67 -8.57 -11.63
CA VAL A 129 -11.79 -8.97 -10.79
C VAL A 129 -11.82 -8.13 -9.51
N ASP A 130 -13.01 -7.86 -8.99
CA ASP A 130 -13.20 -6.94 -7.86
C ASP A 130 -12.44 -7.38 -6.60
N GLU A 131 -12.37 -8.68 -6.32
CA GLU A 131 -11.68 -9.22 -5.14
C GLU A 131 -10.17 -8.93 -5.19
N ALA A 132 -9.56 -9.02 -6.37
CA ALA A 132 -8.14 -8.76 -6.54
C ALA A 132 -7.84 -7.27 -6.31
N ILE A 133 -8.66 -6.38 -6.85
CA ILE A 133 -8.51 -4.92 -6.64
C ILE A 133 -8.72 -4.54 -5.17
N ASN A 134 -9.72 -5.13 -4.50
CA ASN A 134 -9.90 -4.96 -3.05
C ASN A 134 -8.65 -5.34 -2.25
N SER A 135 -7.92 -6.38 -2.66
CA SER A 135 -6.67 -6.77 -2.00
C SER A 135 -5.57 -5.72 -2.15
N VAL A 136 -5.45 -5.08 -3.32
CA VAL A 136 -4.50 -3.97 -3.56
C VAL A 136 -4.86 -2.76 -2.69
N ILE A 137 -6.14 -2.36 -2.70
CA ILE A 137 -6.62 -1.23 -1.90
C ILE A 137 -6.35 -1.47 -0.41
N SER A 138 -6.63 -2.69 0.07
CA SER A 138 -6.40 -3.07 1.46
C SER A 138 -4.91 -3.07 1.81
N PHE A 139 -4.06 -3.56 0.90
CA PHE A 139 -2.61 -3.57 1.09
C PHE A 139 -2.04 -2.16 1.18
N VAL A 140 -2.33 -1.29 0.20
CA VAL A 140 -1.84 0.10 0.21
C VAL A 140 -2.43 0.88 1.39
N GLY A 141 -3.70 0.59 1.75
CA GLY A 141 -4.38 1.22 2.87
C GLY A 141 -3.73 0.97 4.23
N GLN A 142 -2.98 -0.13 4.41
CA GLN A 142 -2.28 -0.43 5.67
C GLN A 142 -1.19 0.60 6.01
N PHE A 143 -0.67 1.31 5.02
CA PHE A 143 0.41 2.28 5.20
C PHE A 143 -0.09 3.70 5.50
N ARG A 144 -1.42 3.92 5.51
CA ARG A 144 -2.01 5.25 5.74
C ARG A 144 -2.03 5.70 7.21
N GLN A 145 -1.68 4.82 8.16
CA GLN A 145 -1.77 5.06 9.61
C GLN A 145 -0.40 5.31 10.25
#